data_AF-A0A497S6D3-F1
#
_entry.id   AF-A0A497S6D3-F1
#
_cell.length_a   1.000
_cell.length_b   1.000
_cell.length_c   1.000
_cell.angle_alpha   90.00
_cell.angle_beta   90.00
_cell.angle_gamma   90.00
#
_symmetry.space_group_name_H-M   'P 1'
#
loop_
_entity.id
_entity.type
_entity.pdbx_description
1 polymer ?
#
loop_
_entity_poly.entity_id
_entity_poly.type
_entity_poly.pdbx_seq_one_letter_code
_entity_poly.pdbx_strand_id
1 'polypeptide(L)'
;MEIYITNAIAGAVGQSVRILAGLKKAAERGVEFEGARMIETLVLGAVIGGAVGLFTNDPTMAFLAGYSGTDFIEAMARSYKG
;
A
#
# COMPACT_ATOMS: atom_id res chain seq x y z
N MET A 1 18.93 -8.74 9.55
CA MET A 1 17.81 -9.64 9.18
C MET A 1 16.51 -9.22 9.86
N GLU A 2 16.50 -8.97 11.18
CA GLU A 2 15.33 -8.42 11.88
C GLU A 2 14.79 -7.12 11.26
N ILE A 3 15.66 -6.16 10.94
CA ILE A 3 15.24 -4.84 10.43
C ILE A 3 14.49 -4.92 9.09
N TYR A 4 14.84 -5.90 8.24
CA TYR A 4 14.19 -6.08 6.95
C TYR A 4 12.77 -6.67 7.10
N ILE A 5 12.60 -7.59 8.05
CA ILE A 5 11.29 -8.14 8.39
C ILE A 5 10.42 -7.05 9.02
N THR A 6 10.96 -6.26 9.94
CA THR A 6 10.28 -5.11 10.55
C THR A 6 9.83 -4.10 9.50
N ASN A 7 10.67 -3.78 8.52
CA ASN A 7 10.32 -2.81 7.49
C ASN A 7 9.32 -3.35 6.45
N ALA A 8 9.39 -4.64 6.11
CA ALA A 8 8.37 -5.29 5.29
C ALA A 8 7.00 -5.32 6.00
N ILE A 9 6.99 -5.60 7.31
CA ILE A 9 5.79 -5.54 8.14
C ILE A 9 5.26 -4.10 8.22
N ALA A 10 6.13 -3.10 8.44
CA ALA A 10 5.73 -1.69 8.48
C ALA A 10 5.10 -1.24 7.15
N GLY A 11 5.65 -1.66 6.01
CA GLY A 11 5.07 -1.44 4.69
C GLY A 11 3.69 -2.08 4.52
N ALA A 12 3.55 -3.35 4.95
CA ALA A 12 2.27 -4.06 4.91
C ALA A 12 1.20 -3.43 5.84
N VAL A 13 1.61 -2.92 7.00
CA VAL A 13 0.74 -2.20 7.94
C VAL A 13 0.28 -0.89 7.33
N GLY A 14 1.17 -0.11 6.71
CA GLY A 14 0.78 1.11 5.99
C GLY A 14 -0.21 0.85 4.88
N GLN A 15 -0.04 -0.27 4.18
CA GLN A 15 -0.95 -0.65 3.13
C GLN A 15 -2.30 -1.17 3.64
N SER A 16 -2.33 -1.81 4.80
CA SER A 16 -3.56 -2.21 5.48
C SER A 16 -4.40 -0.99 5.88
N VAL A 17 -3.77 0.08 6.39
CA VAL A 17 -4.46 1.34 6.73
C VAL A 17 -5.10 1.99 5.49
N ARG A 18 -4.41 1.96 4.35
CA ARG A 18 -4.95 2.44 3.06
C ARG A 18 -6.17 1.64 2.63
N ILE A 19 -6.10 0.31 2.71
CA ILE A 19 -7.21 -0.57 2.34
C ILE A 19 -8.44 -0.27 3.18
N LEU A 20 -8.28 -0.07 4.49
CA LEU A 20 -9.37 0.33 5.38
C LEU A 20 -9.97 1.69 4.99
N ALA A 21 -9.13 2.67 4.64
CA ALA A 21 -9.61 3.97 4.15
C ALA A 21 -10.33 3.85 2.79
N GLY A 22 -9.86 2.97 1.90
CA GLY A 22 -10.49 2.66 0.62
C GLY A 22 -11.83 1.95 0.78
N LEU A 23 -11.92 0.96 1.67
CA LEU A 23 -13.13 0.25 2.05
C LEU A 23 -14.19 1.19 2.63
N LYS A 24 -13.79 2.10 3.53
CA LYS A 24 -14.69 3.13 4.07
C LYS A 24 -15.26 4.00 2.97
N LYS A 25 -14.42 4.49 2.04
CA LYS A 25 -14.87 5.30 0.90
C LYS A 25 -15.77 4.53 -0.07
N ALA A 26 -15.50 3.24 -0.31
CA ALA A 26 -16.33 2.39 -1.16
C ALA A 26 -17.72 2.18 -0.53
N ALA A 27 -17.77 1.90 0.78
CA ALA A 27 -19.01 1.79 1.54
C ALA A 27 -19.83 3.09 1.53
N GLU A 28 -19.17 4.25 1.70
CA GLU A 28 -19.81 5.58 1.63
C GLU A 28 -20.37 5.90 0.24
N ARG A 29 -19.78 5.36 -0.83
CA ARG A 29 -20.17 5.65 -2.22
C ARG A 29 -21.05 4.56 -2.85
N GLY A 30 -21.33 3.48 -2.13
CA GLY A 30 -22.10 2.33 -2.64
C GLY A 30 -21.42 1.63 -3.83
N VAL A 31 -20.09 1.71 -3.94
CA VAL A 31 -19.33 1.08 -5.03
C VAL A 31 -18.92 -0.33 -4.60
N GLU A 32 -19.06 -1.29 -5.50
CA GLU A 32 -18.63 -2.67 -5.25
C GLU A 32 -17.13 -2.77 -5.00
N PHE A 33 -16.78 -3.62 -4.04
CA PHE A 33 -15.41 -3.85 -3.64
C PHE A 33 -14.79 -5.00 -4.44
N GLU A 34 -13.82 -4.70 -5.28
CA GLU A 34 -13.03 -5.71 -5.98
C GLU A 34 -11.96 -6.30 -5.05
N GLY A 35 -12.30 -7.40 -4.38
CA GLY A 35 -11.37 -8.09 -3.46
C GLY A 35 -10.04 -8.54 -4.11
N ALA A 36 -10.05 -8.88 -5.41
CA ALA A 36 -8.82 -9.21 -6.15
C ALA A 36 -7.85 -8.02 -6.21
N ARG A 37 -8.38 -6.83 -6.52
CA ARG A 37 -7.62 -5.58 -6.57
C ARG A 37 -7.09 -5.17 -5.19
N MET A 38 -7.80 -5.51 -4.12
CA MET A 38 -7.31 -5.33 -2.75
C MET A 38 -6.02 -6.13 -2.52
N ILE A 39 -5.99 -7.40 -2.92
CA ILE A 39 -4.81 -8.26 -2.72
C ILE A 39 -3.63 -7.75 -3.56
N GLU A 40 -3.87 -7.39 -4.82
CA GLU A 40 -2.83 -6.82 -5.69
C GLU A 40 -2.20 -5.57 -5.08
N THR A 41 -3.02 -4.65 -4.58
CA THR A 41 -2.56 -3.39 -3.97
C THR A 41 -1.92 -3.60 -2.61
N LEU A 42 -2.29 -4.65 -1.87
CA LEU A 42 -1.65 -5.04 -0.62
C LEU A 42 -0.23 -5.58 -0.89
N VAL A 43 -0.08 -6.47 -1.87
CA VAL A 43 1.22 -7.00 -2.30
C VAL A 43 2.11 -5.87 -2.82
N LEU A 44 1.56 -4.96 -3.62
CA LEU A 44 2.31 -3.82 -4.15
C LEU A 44 2.87 -2.93 -3.03
N GLY A 45 2.05 -2.57 -2.03
CA GLY A 45 2.50 -1.74 -0.92
C GLY A 45 3.50 -2.44 -0.01
N ALA A 46 3.36 -3.75 0.19
CA ALA A 46 4.36 -4.55 0.91
C ALA A 46 5.71 -4.58 0.17
N VAL A 47 5.69 -4.71 -1.16
CA VAL A 47 6.91 -4.68 -1.99
C VAL A 47 7.55 -3.30 -1.96
N ILE A 48 6.79 -2.22 -2.12
CA ILE A 48 7.32 -0.85 -2.12
C ILE A 48 7.86 -0.47 -0.73
N GLY A 49 7.07 -0.71 0.33
CA GLY A 49 7.48 -0.40 1.70
C GLY A 49 8.65 -1.26 2.15
N GLY A 50 8.65 -2.55 1.78
CA GLY A 50 9.78 -3.45 2.00
C GLY A 50 11.04 -2.99 1.27
N ALA A 51 10.94 -2.64 -0.02
CA ALA A 51 12.05 -2.16 -0.82
C ALA A 51 12.65 -0.86 -0.24
N VAL A 52 11.82 0.14 0.06
CA VAL A 52 12.30 1.39 0.69
C VAL A 52 12.91 1.10 2.06
N GLY A 53 12.28 0.20 2.82
CA GLY A 53 12.79 -0.36 4.07
C GLY A 53 14.18 -1.00 3.99
N LEU A 54 14.63 -1.46 2.82
CA LEU A 54 16.00 -1.96 2.68
C LEU A 54 17.04 -0.82 2.69
N PHE A 55 16.62 0.39 2.31
CA PHE A 55 17.48 1.56 2.14
C PHE A 55 17.30 2.61 3.24
N THR A 56 16.36 2.40 4.17
CA THR A 56 16.13 3.28 5.31
C THR A 56 16.05 2.49 6.62
N ASN A 57 16.62 3.05 7.69
CA ASN A 57 16.44 2.56 9.06
C ASN A 57 15.20 3.17 9.73
N ASP A 58 14.44 4.01 9.03
CA ASP A 58 13.23 4.64 9.55
C ASP A 58 11.97 3.86 9.09
N PRO A 59 11.29 3.12 9.99
CA PRO A 59 10.08 2.39 9.66
C PRO A 59 8.91 3.31 9.24
N THR A 60 8.93 4.59 9.63
CA THR A 60 7.96 5.60 9.19
C THR A 60 8.07 5.83 7.69
N MET A 61 9.30 5.89 7.17
CA MET A 61 9.55 6.04 5.73
C MET A 61 9.10 4.81 4.95
N ALA A 62 9.34 3.59 5.48
CA ALA A 62 8.84 2.35 4.87
C ALA A 62 7.30 2.31 4.82
N PHE A 63 6.63 2.72 5.90
CA PHE A 63 5.17 2.84 5.97
C PHE A 63 4.63 3.85 4.94
N LEU A 64 5.18 5.06 4.91
CA LEU A 64 4.72 6.12 4.02
C LEU A 64 4.98 5.77 2.55
N ALA A 65 6.10 5.13 2.24
CA ALA A 65 6.41 4.66 0.91
C ALA A 65 5.42 3.60 0.43
N GLY A 66 5.08 2.61 1.27
CA GLY A 66 4.07 1.62 0.95
C GLY A 66 2.71 2.26 0.65
N TYR A 67 2.26 3.15 1.52
CA TYR A 67 0.98 3.87 1.39
C TYR A 67 0.91 4.76 0.14
N SER A 68 1.85 5.69 0.00
CA SER A 68 1.84 6.73 -1.04
C SER A 68 2.31 6.20 -2.40
N GLY A 69 3.29 5.30 -2.42
CA GLY A 69 3.78 4.69 -3.65
C GLY A 69 2.71 3.83 -4.33
N THR A 70 1.94 3.08 -3.55
CA THR A 70 0.81 2.32 -4.12
C THR A 70 -0.29 3.24 -4.64
N ASP A 71 -0.60 4.34 -3.93
CA ASP A 71 -1.58 5.31 -4.42
C ASP A 71 -1.20 5.90 -5.77
N PHE A 72 0.08 6.27 -5.89
CA PHE A 72 0.62 6.86 -7.09
C PHE A 72 0.55 5.90 -8.28
N ILE A 73 0.96 4.64 -8.10
CA ILE A 73 0.90 3.62 -9.17
C ILE A 73 -0.56 3.35 -9.56
N GLU A 74 -1.46 3.24 -8.60
CA GLU A 74 -2.88 3.09 -8.88
C GLU A 74 -3.46 4.29 -9.64
N ALA A 75 -3.08 5.51 -9.28
CA ALA A 75 -3.53 6.72 -9.96
C ALA A 75 -3.05 6.73 -11.41
N MET A 76 -1.77 6.40 -11.65
CA MET A 76 -1.24 6.25 -13.01
C MET A 76 -1.95 5.14 -13.80
N ALA A 77 -2.19 3.98 -13.19
CA ALA A 77 -2.88 2.87 -13.84
C ALA A 77 -4.32 3.22 -14.23
N ARG A 78 -5.01 4.05 -13.43
CA ARG A 78 -6.32 4.60 -13.79
C ARG A 78 -6.21 5.60 -14.93
N SER A 79 -5.23 6.51 -14.91
CA SER A 79 -5.02 7.51 -15.96
C SER A 79 -4.67 6.89 -17.31
N TYR A 80 -3.99 5.74 -17.36
CA TYR A 80 -3.66 5.05 -18.62
C TYR A 80 -4.83 4.25 -19.22
N LYS A 81 -5.85 3.93 -18.43
CA LYS A 81 -7.07 3.23 -18.89
C LYS A 81 -8.21 4.17 -19.27
N GLY A 82 -8.01 5.48 -19.15
CA GLY A 82 -8.95 6.53 -19.61
C GLY A 82 -8.53 7.06 -20.97
#